data_AF-A0A6A4XXS1-F1
#
_entry.id   AF-A0A6A4XXS1-F1
#
_cell.length_a   1.000
_cell.length_b   1.000
_cell.length_c   1.000
_cell.angle_alpha   90.00
_cell.angle_beta   90.00
_cell.angle_gamma   90.00
#
_symmetry.space_group_name_H-M   'P 1'
#
loop_
_entity.id
_entity.type
_entity.pdbx_description
1 polymer ?
#
loop_
_entity_poly.entity_id
_entity_poly.type
_entity_poly.pdbx_seq_one_letter_code
_entity_poly.pdbx_strand_id
1 'polypeptide(L)'
;MHLTTLLSTAAILASVLTPTAGHGYLVDPKPTYYKVPDYTTFAGKLDGITILPLPNHGKYNQGPRKNTNNFNAAFKASKYTSLRDLVQKNGDPGGACGLTDPNGDAQPLPGVVKWAHFKSEPFRATHE
;
A
#
# COMPACT_ATOMS: atom_id res chain seq x y z
N MET A 1 -61.36 -9.07 -12.67
CA MET A 1 -60.31 -8.04 -12.87
C MET A 1 -59.34 -8.16 -11.71
N HIS A 2 -58.27 -8.94 -11.85
CA HIS A 2 -57.24 -9.07 -10.81
C HIS A 2 -55.91 -8.67 -11.42
N LEU A 3 -55.48 -7.46 -11.04
CA LEU A 3 -54.23 -6.84 -11.42
C LEU A 3 -53.15 -7.40 -10.49
N THR A 4 -52.36 -8.37 -10.99
CA THR A 4 -51.19 -8.88 -10.28
C THR A 4 -50.04 -7.90 -10.48
N THR A 5 -49.78 -7.09 -9.46
CA THR A 5 -48.61 -6.22 -9.34
C THR A 5 -47.35 -7.07 -9.16
N LEU A 6 -46.53 -7.15 -10.20
CA LEU A 6 -45.15 -7.64 -10.11
C LEU A 6 -44.29 -6.58 -9.41
N LEU A 7 -44.00 -6.78 -8.13
CA LEU A 7 -42.94 -6.02 -7.45
C LEU A 7 -41.59 -6.53 -7.96
N SER A 8 -40.95 -5.77 -8.84
CA SER A 8 -39.55 -5.96 -9.23
C SER A 8 -38.64 -5.70 -8.04
N THR A 9 -38.16 -6.75 -7.39
CA THR A 9 -37.09 -6.69 -6.39
C THR A 9 -35.77 -6.35 -7.08
N ALA A 10 -35.39 -5.07 -7.06
CA ALA A 10 -34.04 -4.64 -7.41
C ALA A 10 -33.07 -5.15 -6.33
N ALA A 11 -32.33 -6.21 -6.64
CA ALA A 11 -31.24 -6.68 -5.80
C ALA A 11 -30.09 -5.66 -5.89
N ILE A 12 -30.02 -4.76 -4.90
CA ILE A 12 -28.86 -3.91 -4.69
C ILE A 12 -27.74 -4.82 -4.17
N LEU A 13 -26.86 -5.27 -5.06
CA LEU A 13 -25.63 -5.93 -4.69
C LEU A 13 -24.71 -4.88 -4.06
N ALA A 14 -24.85 -4.68 -2.74
CA ALA A 14 -23.91 -3.90 -1.96
C ALA A 14 -22.54 -4.59 -2.03
N SER A 15 -21.65 -4.06 -2.87
CA SER A 15 -20.25 -4.46 -2.89
C SER A 15 -19.65 -4.11 -1.54
N VAL A 16 -19.50 -5.12 -0.68
CA VAL A 16 -18.82 -5.01 0.60
C VAL A 16 -17.36 -4.72 0.28
N LEU A 17 -16.93 -3.47 0.44
CA LEU A 17 -15.52 -3.11 0.40
C LEU A 17 -14.87 -3.75 1.63
N THR A 18 -14.29 -4.94 1.47
CA THR A 18 -13.47 -5.55 2.51
C THR A 18 -12.27 -4.63 2.73
N PRO A 19 -12.03 -4.10 3.94
CA PRO A 19 -10.81 -3.36 4.21
C PRO A 19 -9.64 -4.31 3.99
N THR A 20 -8.77 -4.01 3.03
CA THR A 20 -7.49 -4.69 2.89
C THR A 20 -6.61 -4.21 4.03
N ALA A 21 -6.36 -5.06 5.03
CA ALA A 21 -5.34 -4.81 6.04
C ALA A 21 -3.95 -4.93 5.39
N GLY A 22 -3.54 -3.91 4.63
CA GLY A 22 -2.25 -3.84 3.94
C GLY A 22 -1.08 -3.51 4.86
N HIS A 23 -1.07 -4.05 6.07
CA HIS A 23 0.01 -3.84 7.03
C HIS A 23 1.09 -4.90 6.79
N GLY A 24 2.34 -4.52 6.66
CA GLY A 24 3.41 -5.49 6.45
C GLY A 24 4.78 -4.88 6.62
N TYR A 25 5.76 -5.73 6.86
CA TYR A 25 7.16 -5.37 7.02
C TYR A 25 8.03 -6.18 6.06
N LEU A 26 9.12 -5.57 5.62
CA LEU A 26 10.06 -6.16 4.67
C LEU A 26 10.85 -7.27 5.36
N VAL A 27 10.83 -8.47 4.78
CA VAL A 27 11.55 -9.65 5.30
C VAL A 27 12.66 -10.12 4.39
N ASP A 28 12.67 -9.68 3.12
CA ASP A 28 13.71 -9.99 2.15
C ASP A 28 13.81 -8.81 1.13
N PRO A 29 14.90 -8.03 1.12
CA PRO A 29 16.04 -8.14 2.04
C PRO A 29 15.63 -7.72 3.45
N LYS A 30 16.10 -8.44 4.47
CA LYS A 30 15.73 -8.16 5.86
C LYS A 30 16.54 -6.96 6.39
N PRO A 31 15.96 -5.77 6.59
CA PRO A 31 16.70 -4.66 7.16
C PRO A 31 16.91 -4.88 8.66
N THR A 32 17.83 -4.11 9.24
CA THR A 32 17.95 -4.02 10.70
C THR A 32 16.85 -3.11 11.22
N TYR A 33 15.84 -3.69 11.85
CA TYR A 33 14.75 -2.94 12.48
C TYR A 33 15.13 -2.51 13.91
N TYR A 34 14.73 -1.32 14.32
CA TYR A 34 14.70 -0.97 15.75
C TYR A 34 13.75 -1.90 16.50
N LYS A 35 14.05 -2.19 17.77
CA LYS A 35 13.15 -2.99 18.59
C LYS A 35 11.88 -2.19 18.90
N VAL A 36 10.79 -2.52 18.20
CA VAL A 36 9.46 -1.92 18.38
C VAL A 36 8.44 -2.98 18.81
N PRO A 37 7.33 -2.60 19.47
CA PRO A 37 6.28 -3.55 19.86
C PRO A 37 5.61 -4.24 18.66
N ASP A 38 5.52 -3.53 17.54
CA ASP A 38 4.90 -4.00 16.30
C ASP A 38 5.66 -3.45 15.09
N TYR A 39 6.22 -4.34 14.27
CA TYR A 39 6.95 -3.97 13.05
C TYR A 39 6.03 -3.52 11.90
N THR A 40 4.72 -3.73 12.02
CA THR A 40 3.74 -3.34 11.01
C THR A 40 3.08 -1.98 11.27
N THR A 41 3.45 -1.33 12.37
CA THR A 41 3.06 0.06 12.60
C THR A 41 3.63 0.96 11.50
N PHE A 42 2.89 2.00 11.12
CA PHE A 42 3.39 2.97 10.15
C PHE A 42 4.21 4.05 10.87
N ALA A 43 5.32 4.46 10.27
CA ALA A 43 6.17 5.52 10.82
C ALA A 43 5.66 6.94 10.49
N GLY A 44 4.78 7.08 9.50
CA GLY A 44 4.16 8.34 9.10
C GLY A 44 2.94 8.12 8.21
N LYS A 45 2.15 9.18 8.01
CA LYS A 45 0.98 9.19 7.11
C LYS A 45 1.23 10.10 5.93
N LEU A 46 0.86 9.64 4.75
CA LEU A 46 0.88 10.40 3.50
C LEU A 46 -0.52 10.40 2.90
N ASP A 47 -1.00 11.56 2.46
CA ASP A 47 -2.22 11.64 1.65
C ASP A 47 -1.90 11.37 0.18
N GLY A 48 -2.02 10.10 -0.21
CA GLY A 48 -1.57 9.62 -1.52
C GLY A 48 -2.21 10.32 -2.72
N ILE A 49 -3.50 10.64 -2.68
CA ILE A 49 -4.19 11.28 -3.83
C ILE A 49 -3.80 12.75 -3.98
N THR A 50 -3.51 13.43 -2.86
CA THR A 50 -3.04 14.81 -2.85
C THR A 50 -1.58 14.91 -3.30
N ILE A 51 -0.74 13.95 -2.90
CA ILE A 51 0.70 13.95 -3.18
C ILE A 51 1.03 13.42 -4.59
N LEU A 52 0.33 12.37 -5.01
CA LEU A 52 0.48 11.73 -6.32
C LEU A 52 -0.87 11.70 -7.04
N PRO A 53 -1.37 12.85 -7.50
CA PRO A 53 -2.63 12.92 -8.21
C PRO A 53 -2.55 12.13 -9.51
N LEU A 54 -3.62 11.38 -9.80
CA LEU A 54 -3.74 10.68 -11.07
C LEU A 54 -4.36 11.61 -12.11
N PRO A 55 -3.82 11.68 -13.34
CA PRO A 55 -4.47 12.40 -14.43
C PRO A 55 -5.86 11.79 -14.71
N ASN A 56 -6.80 12.63 -15.14
CA ASN A 56 -8.16 12.23 -15.59
C ASN A 56 -9.02 11.51 -14.54
N HIS A 57 -9.01 11.96 -13.27
CA HIS A 57 -9.84 11.39 -12.19
C HIS A 57 -9.57 9.90 -11.89
N GLY A 58 -8.35 9.42 -12.14
CA GLY A 58 -7.92 8.09 -11.76
C GLY A 58 -8.05 7.84 -10.25
N LYS A 59 -8.08 6.56 -9.83
CA LYS A 59 -8.26 6.17 -8.43
C LYS A 59 -7.25 5.08 -8.02
N TYR A 60 -6.87 5.09 -6.73
CA TYR A 60 -6.02 4.07 -6.09
C TYR A 60 -6.82 2.99 -5.34
N ASN A 61 -8.12 2.89 -5.60
CA ASN A 61 -9.02 1.92 -4.95
C ASN A 61 -9.52 0.85 -5.94
N GLN A 62 -8.68 0.46 -6.89
CA GLN A 62 -8.95 -0.59 -7.87
C GLN A 62 -8.26 -1.90 -7.43
N GLY A 63 -8.23 -2.91 -8.32
CA GLY A 63 -7.47 -4.14 -8.07
C GLY A 63 -5.95 -3.90 -8.00
N PRO A 64 -5.18 -4.77 -7.31
CA PRO A 64 -3.75 -4.54 -7.00
C PRO A 64 -2.93 -4.15 -8.23
N ARG A 65 -3.01 -4.93 -9.32
CA ARG A 65 -2.29 -4.67 -10.57
C ARG A 65 -2.62 -3.30 -11.19
N LYS A 66 -3.88 -2.87 -11.11
CA LYS A 66 -4.28 -1.54 -11.62
C LYS A 66 -3.74 -0.43 -10.73
N ASN A 67 -3.78 -0.59 -9.40
CA ASN A 67 -3.21 0.37 -8.47
C ASN A 67 -1.69 0.51 -8.67
N THR A 68 -0.97 -0.60 -8.84
CA THR A 68 0.48 -0.60 -9.11
C THR A 68 0.80 0.12 -10.42
N ASN A 69 0.02 -0.14 -11.49
CA ASN A 69 0.20 0.55 -12.77
C ASN A 69 -0.09 2.06 -12.66
N ASN A 70 -1.16 2.44 -11.94
CA ASN A 70 -1.51 3.83 -11.70
C ASN A 70 -0.43 4.55 -10.88
N PHE A 71 0.07 3.93 -9.81
CA PHE A 71 1.16 4.47 -9.00
C PHE A 71 2.42 4.68 -9.85
N ASN A 72 2.81 3.69 -10.64
CA ASN A 72 3.98 3.79 -11.51
C ASN A 72 3.83 4.92 -12.54
N ALA A 73 2.65 5.10 -13.13
CA ALA A 73 2.39 6.18 -14.06
C ALA A 73 2.45 7.55 -13.38
N ALA A 74 1.78 7.72 -12.23
CA ALA A 74 1.80 8.96 -11.45
C ALA A 74 3.21 9.32 -10.97
N PHE A 75 3.94 8.34 -10.44
CA PHE A 75 5.31 8.53 -9.94
C PHE A 75 6.27 8.96 -11.05
N LYS A 76 6.22 8.32 -12.23
CA LYS A 76 7.03 8.70 -13.40
C LYS A 76 6.73 10.12 -13.91
N ALA A 77 5.47 10.55 -13.82
CA ALA A 77 5.07 11.90 -14.22
C ALA A 77 5.31 12.96 -13.12
N SER A 78 5.67 12.53 -11.90
CA SER A 78 5.86 13.41 -10.77
C SER A 78 7.22 14.11 -10.80
N LYS A 79 7.40 15.05 -9.87
CA LYS A 79 8.68 15.75 -9.63
C LYS A 79 9.67 14.97 -8.76
N TYR A 80 9.28 13.80 -8.25
CA TYR A 80 10.09 13.05 -7.29
C TYR A 80 11.09 12.15 -8.00
N THR A 81 12.33 12.15 -7.52
CA THR A 81 13.41 11.38 -8.17
C THR A 81 13.59 9.98 -7.59
N SER A 82 13.00 9.72 -6.42
CA SER A 82 13.02 8.42 -5.75
C SER A 82 11.82 8.26 -4.80
N LEU A 83 11.53 7.03 -4.39
CA LEU A 83 10.50 6.77 -3.37
C LEU A 83 10.84 7.47 -2.04
N ARG A 84 12.14 7.54 -1.69
CA ARG A 84 12.60 8.30 -0.51
C ARG A 84 12.28 9.78 -0.64
N ASP A 85 12.54 10.37 -1.81
CA ASP A 85 12.25 11.77 -2.10
C ASP A 85 10.76 12.08 -2.02
N LEU A 86 9.91 11.20 -2.59
CA LEU A 86 8.46 11.27 -2.47
C LEU A 86 8.01 11.29 -1.01
N VAL A 87 8.53 10.38 -0.18
CA VAL A 87 8.09 10.29 1.21
C VAL A 87 8.57 11.50 2.02
N GLN A 88 9.86 11.83 1.95
CA GLN A 88 10.48 12.86 2.79
C GLN A 88 10.03 14.29 2.44
N LYS A 89 9.63 14.56 1.19
CA LYS A 89 9.13 15.89 0.79
C LYS A 89 7.66 16.13 1.17
N ASN A 90 6.92 15.10 1.55
CA ASN A 90 5.48 15.22 1.82
C ASN A 90 5.06 14.77 3.22
N GLY A 91 6.02 14.45 4.08
CA GLY A 91 5.76 14.09 5.47
C GLY A 91 7.03 13.68 6.19
N ASP A 92 6.88 13.43 7.48
CA ASP A 92 7.91 12.80 8.29
C ASP A 92 7.62 11.29 8.37
N PRO A 93 8.44 10.43 7.74
CA PRO A 93 8.27 8.98 7.82
C PRO A 93 8.97 8.36 9.04
N GLY A 94 9.09 9.10 10.14
CA GLY A 94 9.91 8.68 11.28
C GLY A 94 11.40 8.95 11.05
N GLY A 95 11.72 10.13 10.50
CA GLY A 95 13.08 10.57 10.20
C GLY A 95 13.65 9.99 8.91
N ALA A 96 14.98 9.91 8.83
CA ALA A 96 15.66 9.52 7.60
C ALA A 96 15.46 8.03 7.20
N CYS A 97 15.16 7.17 8.18
CA CYS A 97 15.14 5.71 8.06
C CYS A 97 13.91 5.03 8.70
N GLY A 98 12.92 5.80 9.17
CA GLY A 98 11.70 5.26 9.78
C GLY A 98 11.99 4.27 10.91
N LEU A 99 11.47 3.04 10.78
CA LEU A 99 11.66 1.97 11.77
C LEU A 99 12.96 1.18 11.61
N THR A 100 13.84 1.56 10.68
CA THR A 100 15.09 0.86 10.39
C THR A 100 16.30 1.63 10.93
N ASP A 101 17.29 0.88 11.39
CA ASP A 101 18.57 1.42 11.85
C ASP A 101 19.42 1.87 10.65
N PRO A 102 19.77 3.17 10.53
CA PRO A 102 20.64 3.67 9.47
C PRO A 102 22.05 3.03 9.46
N ASN A 103 22.48 2.47 10.59
CA ASN A 103 23.78 1.80 10.75
C ASN A 103 23.65 0.27 10.74
N GLY A 104 22.49 -0.26 10.33
CA GLY A 104 22.28 -1.69 10.20
C GLY A 104 23.11 -2.34 9.09
N ASP A 105 23.15 -3.67 9.11
CA ASP A 105 23.89 -4.45 8.11
C ASP A 105 23.35 -4.23 6.70
N ALA A 106 24.24 -3.90 5.76
CA ALA A 106 23.90 -3.80 4.34
C ALA A 106 23.37 -5.14 3.82
N GLN A 107 22.24 -5.10 3.12
CA GLN A 107 21.61 -6.28 2.55
C GLN A 107 21.73 -6.30 1.02
N PRO A 108 21.97 -7.46 0.40
CA PRO A 108 21.91 -7.59 -1.05
C PRO A 108 20.48 -7.34 -1.54
N LEU A 109 20.31 -6.71 -2.70
CA LEU A 109 19.00 -6.48 -3.29
C LEU A 109 18.53 -7.75 -4.03
N PRO A 110 17.42 -8.40 -3.61
CA PRO A 110 16.88 -9.55 -4.32
C PRO A 110 16.15 -9.10 -5.59
N GLY A 111 15.96 -10.03 -6.54
CA GLY A 111 15.14 -9.77 -7.72
C GLY A 111 13.66 -9.51 -7.41
N VAL A 112 13.18 -10.00 -6.26
CA VAL A 112 11.82 -9.77 -5.75
C VAL A 112 11.90 -9.52 -4.25
N VAL A 113 11.38 -8.37 -3.80
CA VAL A 113 11.25 -8.05 -2.38
C VAL A 113 10.08 -8.83 -1.77
N LYS A 114 10.23 -9.28 -0.52
CA LYS A 114 9.19 -10.03 0.20
C LYS A 114 8.75 -9.29 1.44
N TRP A 115 7.45 -9.26 1.65
CA TRP A 115 6.79 -8.65 2.79
C TRP A 115 6.04 -9.70 3.62
N ALA A 116 6.01 -9.53 4.94
CA ALA A 116 5.24 -10.35 5.85
C ALA A 116 4.28 -9.47 6.67
N HIS A 117 3.15 -10.02 7.11
CA HIS A 117 2.17 -9.30 7.92
C HIS A 117 2.40 -9.54 9.42
N PHE A 118 2.60 -10.77 9.87
CA PHE A 118 2.96 -11.09 11.26
C PHE A 118 3.78 -12.38 11.31
N LYS A 119 4.41 -12.70 12.45
CA LYS A 119 5.30 -13.87 12.58
C LYS A 119 4.68 -15.20 12.11
N SER A 120 3.38 -15.39 12.30
CA SER A 120 2.64 -16.59 11.88
C SER A 120 2.03 -16.53 10.48
N GLU A 121 2.14 -15.41 9.75
CA GLU A 121 1.79 -15.33 8.33
C GLU A 121 3.05 -15.03 7.50
N PRO A 122 3.72 -16.08 6.98
CA PRO A 122 4.83 -15.89 6.06
C PRO A 122 4.33 -15.27 4.75
N PHE A 123 5.25 -14.78 3.92
CA PHE A 123 4.94 -14.27 2.59
C PHE A 123 4.03 -15.24 1.82
N ARG A 124 2.93 -14.72 1.28
CA ARG A 124 2.01 -15.43 0.39
C ARG A 124 2.06 -14.78 -0.98
N ALA A 125 2.07 -15.58 -2.05
CA ALA A 125 2.08 -15.08 -3.42
C ALA A 125 0.87 -14.18 -3.76
N THR A 126 -0.20 -14.24 -2.98
CA THR A 126 -1.36 -13.36 -3.09
C THR A 126 -1.15 -11.96 -2.51
N HIS A 127 -0.01 -11.70 -1.85
CA HIS A 127 0.39 -10.38 -1.35
C HIS A 127 1.16 -9.58 -2.42
N GLU A 128 0.72 -9.69 -3.69
CA GLU A 128 1.14 -8.82 -4.79
C GLU A 128 0.56 -7.41 -4.67
#